data_AF-A0A165FN76-F1
#
_entry.id   AF-A0A165FN76-F1
#
_cell.length_a   1.000
_cell.length_b   1.000
_cell.length_c   1.000
_cell.angle_alpha   90.00
_cell.angle_beta   90.00
_cell.angle_gamma   90.00
#
_symmetry.space_group_name_H-M   'P 1'
#
loop_
_entity.id
_entity.type
_entity.pdbx_description
1 polymer ?
#
loop_
_entity_poly.entity_id
_entity_poly.type
_entity_poly.pdbx_seq_one_letter_code
_entity_poly.pdbx_strand_id
1 'polypeptide(L)'
;MHLMYAFGDVPNPAPDSVGVMEEIVIEYVLDLCQTALRRMPSKTRLQVDDLRWALRHEADAKELGRLEELLFLHEEIKRARAEFDVDNGM
;
A
#
# COMPACT_ATOMS: atom_id res chain seq x y z
N MET A 1 8.93 -11.30 -10.93
CA MET A 1 7.94 -10.33 -10.40
C MET A 1 6.53 -10.92 -10.58
N HIS A 2 5.87 -11.36 -9.50
CA HIS A 2 4.54 -12.02 -9.59
C HIS A 2 3.38 -11.05 -9.89
N LEU A 3 3.65 -9.74 -9.82
CA LEU A 3 2.68 -8.69 -10.09
C LEU A 3 2.10 -8.81 -11.50
N MET A 4 2.96 -8.88 -12.53
CA MET A 4 2.52 -8.94 -13.92
C MET A 4 1.60 -10.14 -14.18
N TYR A 5 1.96 -11.31 -13.67
CA TYR A 5 1.12 -12.51 -13.74
C TYR A 5 -0.24 -12.33 -13.03
N ALA A 6 -0.23 -11.72 -11.83
CA ALA A 6 -1.47 -11.44 -11.09
C ALA A 6 -2.42 -10.50 -11.84
N PHE A 7 -1.89 -9.68 -12.76
CA PHE A 7 -2.66 -8.80 -13.65
C PHE A 7 -2.89 -9.39 -15.06
N GLY A 8 -2.63 -10.68 -15.26
CA GLY A 8 -3.00 -11.42 -16.46
C GLY A 8 -1.88 -11.63 -17.48
N ASP A 9 -0.63 -11.29 -17.15
CA ASP A 9 0.53 -11.65 -17.97
C ASP A 9 0.84 -13.16 -17.85
N VAL A 10 1.82 -13.64 -18.62
CA VAL A 10 2.30 -15.03 -18.58
C VAL A 10 3.03 -15.36 -17.26
N PRO A 11 3.12 -16.65 -16.86
CA PRO A 11 3.78 -17.05 -15.61
C PRO A 11 5.26 -16.65 -15.51
N ASN A 12 5.93 -16.53 -16.65
CA ASN A 12 7.32 -16.07 -16.74
C ASN A 12 7.43 -14.93 -17.76
N PRO A 13 7.14 -13.68 -17.35
CA PRO A 13 7.22 -12.50 -18.20
C PRO A 13 8.62 -12.27 -18.76
N ALA A 14 8.71 -11.50 -19.85
CA ALA A 14 10.00 -11.11 -20.40
C ALA A 14 10.83 -10.31 -19.36
N PRO A 15 12.12 -10.62 -19.16
CA PRO A 15 12.95 -9.94 -18.16
C PRO A 15 13.00 -8.42 -18.35
N ASP A 16 13.09 -7.95 -19.59
CA ASP A 16 13.14 -6.52 -19.91
C ASP A 16 11.84 -5.81 -19.50
N SER A 17 10.67 -6.44 -19.73
CA SER A 17 9.38 -5.90 -19.29
C SER A 17 9.23 -5.87 -17.78
N VAL A 18 9.80 -6.86 -17.07
CA VAL A 18 9.86 -6.86 -15.60
C VAL A 18 10.71 -5.69 -15.10
N GLY A 19 11.87 -5.44 -15.73
CA GLY A 19 12.73 -4.31 -15.38
C GLY A 19 12.02 -2.96 -15.53
N VAL A 20 11.33 -2.76 -16.66
CA VAL A 20 10.54 -1.54 -16.89
C VAL A 20 9.41 -1.40 -15.87
N MET A 21 8.70 -2.50 -15.57
CA MET A 21 7.64 -2.48 -14.56
C MET A 21 8.19 -2.12 -13.17
N GLU A 22 9.37 -2.60 -12.81
CA GLU A 22 10.03 -2.26 -11.55
C GLU A 22 10.35 -0.77 -11.47
N GLU A 23 10.92 -0.19 -12.54
CA GLU A 23 11.21 1.24 -12.62
C GLU A 23 9.94 2.09 -12.47
N ILE A 24 8.86 1.75 -13.19
CA ILE A 24 7.57 2.45 -13.11
C ILE A 24 6.99 2.41 -11.68
N VAL A 25 7.03 1.23 -11.04
CA VAL A 25 6.49 1.07 -9.68
C VAL A 25 7.32 1.87 -8.67
N ILE A 26 8.64 1.87 -8.81
CA ILE A 26 9.52 2.67 -7.94
C ILE A 26 9.20 4.16 -8.10
N GLU A 27 9.11 4.65 -9.33
CA GLU A 27 8.79 6.06 -9.60
C GLU A 27 7.44 6.46 -9.00
N TYR A 28 6.40 5.65 -9.23
CA TYR A 28 5.07 5.88 -8.66
C TYR A 28 5.10 5.97 -7.12
N VAL A 29 5.78 5.04 -6.44
CA VAL A 29 5.86 5.06 -4.96
C VAL A 29 6.61 6.28 -4.46
N LEU A 30 7.70 6.67 -5.14
CA LEU A 30 8.46 7.86 -4.80
C LEU A 30 7.60 9.13 -4.93
N ASP A 31 6.89 9.28 -6.03
CA ASP A 31 6.01 10.43 -6.28
C ASP A 31 4.85 10.51 -5.30
N LEU A 32 4.25 9.36 -4.96
CA LEU A 32 3.21 9.29 -3.93
C LEU A 32 3.74 9.76 -2.57
N CYS A 33 4.90 9.24 -2.15
CA CYS A 33 5.53 9.62 -0.88
C CYS A 33 5.91 11.11 -0.85
N GLN A 34 6.48 11.63 -1.94
CA GLN A 34 6.80 13.05 -2.04
C GLN A 34 5.55 13.92 -1.98
N THR A 35 4.48 13.54 -2.69
CA THR A 35 3.20 14.24 -2.67
C THR A 35 2.62 14.30 -1.26
N ALA A 36 2.66 13.18 -0.53
CA ALA A 36 2.23 13.12 0.85
C ALA A 36 3.07 14.04 1.77
N LEU A 37 4.40 14.04 1.59
CA LEU A 37 5.32 14.87 2.39
C LEU A 37 5.18 16.37 2.11
N ARG A 38 4.77 16.80 0.91
CA ARG A 38 4.56 18.23 0.57
C ARG A 38 3.54 18.91 1.50
N ARG A 39 2.58 18.17 2.04
CA ARG A 39 1.60 18.69 3.01
C ARG A 39 2.24 19.07 4.35
N MET A 40 3.41 18.50 4.67
CA MET A 40 4.04 18.61 5.99
C MET A 40 5.55 18.85 5.87
N PRO A 41 5.97 20.05 5.46
CA PRO A 41 7.37 20.36 5.18
C PRO A 41 8.31 20.21 6.39
N SER A 42 7.78 20.15 7.61
CA SER A 42 8.55 19.98 8.85
C SER A 42 8.57 18.57 9.42
N LYS A 43 7.76 17.62 8.89
CA LYS A 43 7.74 16.24 9.38
C LYS A 43 8.73 15.38 8.60
N THR A 44 9.50 14.59 9.35
CA THR A 44 10.48 13.63 8.82
C THR A 44 9.92 12.22 8.65
N ARG A 45 8.70 11.97 9.14
CA ARG A 45 8.08 10.64 9.15
C ARG A 45 6.71 10.69 8.47
N LEU A 46 6.53 9.78 7.52
CA LEU A 46 5.27 9.55 6.82
C LEU A 46 4.30 8.74 7.70
N GLN A 47 3.04 9.15 7.72
CA GLN A 47 1.93 8.45 8.37
C GLN A 47 0.88 8.02 7.35
N VAL A 48 0.03 7.07 7.73
CA VAL A 48 -1.00 6.51 6.85
C VAL A 48 -2.00 7.57 6.38
N ASP A 49 -2.36 8.53 7.25
CA ASP A 49 -3.27 9.62 6.89
C ASP A 49 -2.69 10.57 5.83
N ASP A 50 -1.35 10.62 5.72
CA ASP A 50 -0.69 11.40 4.67
C ASP A 50 -0.83 10.71 3.31
N LEU A 51 -0.73 9.38 3.29
CA LEU A 51 -0.99 8.56 2.10
C LEU A 51 -2.47 8.64 1.68
N ARG A 52 -3.41 8.56 2.64
CA ARG A 52 -4.84 8.77 2.37
C ARG A 52 -5.11 10.11 1.70
N TRP A 53 -4.45 11.17 2.17
CA TRP A 53 -4.60 12.49 1.59
C TRP A 53 -3.98 12.59 0.19
N ALA A 54 -2.84 11.95 -0.03
CA ALA A 54 -2.19 11.93 -1.34
C ALA A 54 -3.06 11.21 -2.38
N LEU A 55 -3.70 10.10 -1.99
CA LEU A 55 -4.61 9.29 -2.82
C LEU A 55 -6.07 9.79 -2.85
N ARG A 56 -6.35 11.03 -2.43
CA ARG A 56 -7.74 11.53 -2.32
C ARG A 56 -8.42 11.80 -3.66
N HIS A 57 -7.68 11.83 -4.76
CA HIS A 57 -8.21 12.19 -6.07
C HIS A 57 -8.98 11.02 -6.68
N GLU A 58 -9.94 11.31 -7.56
CA GLU A 58 -10.80 10.29 -8.17
C GLU A 58 -9.99 9.23 -8.96
N ALA A 59 -8.89 9.65 -9.60
CA ALA A 59 -7.99 8.74 -10.32
C ALA A 59 -7.39 7.65 -9.42
N ASP A 60 -7.22 7.94 -8.13
CA ASP A 60 -6.55 7.08 -7.14
C ASP A 60 -7.57 6.30 -6.29
N ALA A 61 -8.87 6.40 -6.60
CA ALA A 61 -9.95 5.86 -5.75
C ALA A 61 -9.82 4.34 -5.49
N LYS A 62 -9.28 3.58 -6.45
CA LYS A 62 -9.03 2.14 -6.29
C LYS A 62 -7.92 1.86 -5.27
N GLU A 63 -6.86 2.67 -5.31
CA GLU A 63 -5.70 2.54 -4.43
C GLU A 63 -6.06 2.96 -3.01
N LEU A 64 -6.80 4.07 -2.87
CA LEU A 64 -7.36 4.50 -1.59
C LEU A 64 -8.32 3.46 -1.01
N GLY A 65 -9.23 2.92 -1.83
CA GLY A 65 -10.16 1.88 -1.38
C GLY A 65 -9.44 0.62 -0.87
N ARG A 66 -8.38 0.21 -1.58
CA ARG A 66 -7.55 -0.93 -1.16
C ARG A 66 -6.77 -0.63 0.13
N LEU A 67 -6.27 0.59 0.29
CA LEU A 67 -5.60 1.02 1.52
C LEU A 67 -6.56 0.90 2.73
N GLU A 68 -7.79 1.40 2.60
CA GLU A 68 -8.78 1.33 3.68
C GLU A 68 -9.18 -0.12 4.00
N GLU A 69 -9.40 -0.95 2.98
CA GLU A 69 -9.69 -2.39 3.16
C GLU A 69 -8.59 -3.08 3.97
N LEU A 70 -7.31 -2.86 3.61
CA LEU A 70 -6.18 -3.50 4.29
C LEU A 70 -6.04 -3.02 5.74
N LEU A 71 -6.29 -1.74 6.01
CA LEU A 71 -6.24 -1.20 7.37
C LEU A 71 -7.38 -1.73 8.23
N PHE A 72 -8.57 -1.87 7.65
CA PHE A 72 -9.70 -2.50 8.31
C PHE A 72 -9.39 -3.95 8.70
N LEU A 73 -8.92 -4.76 7.74
CA LEU A 73 -8.55 -6.16 7.98
C LEU A 73 -7.41 -6.29 9.00
N HIS A 74 -6.45 -5.36 9.00
CA HIS A 74 -5.38 -5.35 10.00
C HIS A 74 -5.93 -5.18 11.42
N GLU A 75 -6.88 -4.25 11.61
CA GLU A 75 -7.52 -4.05 12.91
C GLU A 75 -8.40 -5.23 13.31
N GLU A 76 -9.09 -5.88 12.38
CA GLU A 76 -9.83 -7.13 12.67
C GLU A 76 -8.90 -8.25 13.15
N ILE A 77 -7.78 -8.48 12.45
CA ILE A 77 -6.78 -9.48 12.84
C ILE A 77 -6.21 -9.16 14.21
N LYS A 78 -5.93 -7.89 14.49
CA LYS A 78 -5.39 -7.45 15.78
C LYS A 78 -6.38 -7.67 16.92
N ARG A 79 -7.67 -7.40 16.72
CA ARG A 79 -8.73 -7.67 17.70
C ARG A 79 -8.87 -9.17 17.96
N ALA A 80 -8.94 -9.97 16.89
CA ALA A 80 -9.02 -11.42 17.01
C ALA A 80 -7.85 -11.99 17.83
N ARG A 81 -6.62 -11.51 17.59
CA ARG A 81 -5.44 -11.93 18.37
C ARG A 81 -5.54 -11.55 19.86
N ALA A 82 -6.03 -10.34 20.15
CA ALA A 82 -6.19 -9.88 21.52
C ALA A 82 -7.20 -10.73 22.32
N GLU A 83 -8.27 -11.21 21.67
CA GLU A 83 -9.25 -12.11 22.30
C GLU A 83 -8.62 -13.44 22.75
N PHE A 84 -7.69 -14.01 21.96
CA PHE A 84 -6.96 -15.23 22.33
C PHE A 84 -5.92 -15.02 23.44
N ASP A 85 -5.28 -13.86 23.49
CA ASP A 85 -4.32 -13.54 24.56
C ASP A 85 -5.01 -13.34 25.93
N VAL A 86 -6.26 -12.86 25.93
CA VAL A 86 -7.06 -12.74 27.16
C VAL A 86 -7.52 -14.11 27.67
N ASP A 87 -7.86 -15.05 26.78
CA ASP A 87 -8.33 -16.40 27.12
C ASP A 87 -7.20 -17.29 27.68
N ASN A 88 -5.96 -17.16 27.19
CA ASN A 88 -4.79 -17.90 27.70
C ASN A 88 -4.17 -17.31 28.97
N GLY A 89 -4.69 -16.17 29.46
CA GLY A 89 -4.22 -15.48 30.66
C GLY A 89 -5.03 -15.76 31.92
N MET A 90 -6.03 -16.66 31.85
CA MET A 90 -6.81 -17.16 32.99
C MET A 90 -6.43 -18.60 33.35
#